data_AF-A0A382K7I0-F1
#
_entry.id   AF-A0A382K7I0-F1
#
_cell.length_a   1.000
_cell.length_b   1.000
_cell.length_c   1.000
_cell.angle_alpha   90.00
_cell.angle_beta   90.00
_cell.angle_gamma   90.00
#
_symmetry.space_group_name_H-M   'P 1'
#
loop_
_entity.id
_entity.type
_entity.pdbx_description
1 polymer ?
#
loop_
_entity_poly.entity_id
_entity_poly.type
_entity_poly.pdbx_seq_one_letter_code
_entity_poly.pdbx_strand_id
1 'polypeptide(L)'
;MPMHWDGKKCILEMKENNGRHWKQMEWIGWYFEYWCNRNLKGVMEMPYSKKYGNVSFDGYLKIPWDFKAHVTQSGDKIIVNDHQAIKKAIKDFGCVGLIIVTGPVVYDESQEFKKWHDEQKGKITDYVLKNRERGAPSRQRKVSMKISKISFVKLDNDCLDKCGSIHNQGRNS
;
A
#
# COMPACT_ATOMS: atom_id res chain seq x y z
N MET A 1 -5.27 -15.18 -5.66
CA MET A 1 -4.14 -14.23 -5.81
C MET A 1 -2.84 -15.00 -5.96
N PRO A 2 -1.89 -14.58 -6.82
CA PRO A 2 -0.59 -15.23 -6.92
C PRO A 2 0.18 -15.13 -5.60
N MET A 3 0.88 -16.21 -5.21
CA MET A 3 1.70 -16.23 -4.00
C MET A 3 3.10 -15.63 -4.20
N HIS A 4 3.48 -15.34 -5.44
CA HIS A 4 4.72 -14.65 -5.77
C HIS A 4 4.43 -13.49 -6.71
N TRP A 5 4.88 -12.30 -6.32
CA TRP A 5 4.73 -11.06 -7.06
C TRP A 5 6.08 -10.62 -7.57
N ASP A 6 6.29 -10.78 -8.88
CA ASP A 6 7.43 -10.20 -9.58
C ASP A 6 7.14 -8.73 -9.87
N GLY A 7 7.98 -7.83 -9.36
CA GLY A 7 7.74 -6.40 -9.45
C GLY A 7 7.68 -5.88 -10.88
N LYS A 8 8.43 -6.46 -11.83
CA LYS A 8 8.36 -6.02 -13.22
C LYS A 8 7.01 -6.39 -13.82
N LYS A 9 6.59 -7.65 -13.63
CA LYS A 9 5.28 -8.14 -14.10
C LYS A 9 4.13 -7.37 -13.46
N CYS A 10 4.14 -7.19 -12.14
CA CYS A 10 3.10 -6.47 -11.41
C CYS A 10 2.99 -5.00 -11.86
N ILE A 11 4.12 -4.31 -12.04
CA ILE A 11 4.13 -2.92 -12.51
C ILE A 11 3.63 -2.81 -13.96
N LEU A 12 4.05 -3.72 -14.85
CA LEU A 12 3.58 -3.74 -16.23
C LEU A 12 2.09 -4.05 -16.31
N GLU A 13 1.60 -5.04 -15.55
CA GLU A 13 0.19 -5.37 -15.46
C GLU A 13 -0.63 -4.16 -15.02
N MET A 14 -0.21 -3.46 -13.95
CA MET A 14 -0.87 -2.21 -13.54
C MET A 14 -0.79 -1.15 -14.63
N LYS A 15 0.37 -0.94 -15.25
CA LYS A 15 0.56 0.08 -16.30
C LYS A 15 -0.36 -0.15 -17.50
N GLU A 16 -0.42 -1.38 -18.01
CA GLU A 16 -1.23 -1.79 -19.17
C GLU A 16 -2.73 -1.69 -18.88
N ASN A 17 -3.13 -1.89 -17.62
CA ASN A 17 -4.54 -1.84 -17.21
C ASN A 17 -4.93 -0.49 -16.56
N ASN A 18 -4.16 0.58 -16.75
CA ASN A 18 -4.38 1.91 -16.15
C ASN A 18 -4.55 1.89 -14.61
N GLY A 19 -3.88 0.94 -13.95
CA GLY A 19 -3.79 0.84 -12.50
C GLY A 19 -3.20 2.10 -11.89
N ARG A 20 -3.68 2.48 -10.72
CA ARG A 20 -3.23 3.70 -10.05
C ARG A 20 -1.81 3.51 -9.51
N HIS A 21 -1.05 4.61 -9.48
CA HIS A 21 0.19 4.71 -8.72
C HIS A 21 1.29 3.66 -9.04
N TRP A 22 1.25 2.97 -10.19
CA TRP A 22 2.28 2.01 -10.60
C TRP A 22 3.69 2.62 -10.68
N LYS A 23 3.78 3.96 -10.82
CA LYS A 23 5.03 4.73 -10.80
C LYS A 23 5.62 4.93 -9.39
N GLN A 24 4.89 4.62 -8.32
CA GLN A 24 5.34 4.79 -6.92
C GLN A 24 6.28 3.66 -6.51
N MET A 25 7.09 3.87 -5.45
CA MET A 25 8.03 2.84 -4.97
C MET A 25 7.33 1.74 -4.16
N GLU A 26 6.17 2.07 -3.61
CA GLU A 26 5.26 1.23 -2.83
C GLU A 26 4.41 0.33 -3.74
N TRP A 27 4.96 -0.10 -4.88
CA TRP A 27 4.24 -0.85 -5.92
C TRP A 27 3.54 -2.11 -5.37
N ILE A 28 4.08 -2.74 -4.32
CA ILE A 28 3.49 -3.92 -3.67
C ILE A 28 2.11 -3.59 -3.09
N GLY A 29 1.99 -2.46 -2.39
CA GLY A 29 0.72 -2.02 -1.80
C GLY A 29 -0.28 -1.68 -2.90
N TRP A 30 0.16 -0.92 -3.90
CA TRP A 30 -0.69 -0.56 -5.05
C TRP A 30 -1.11 -1.77 -5.88
N TYR A 31 -0.24 -2.76 -6.06
CA TYR A 31 -0.56 -4.00 -6.76
C TYR A 31 -1.58 -4.82 -5.98
N PHE A 32 -1.46 -4.88 -4.66
CA PHE A 32 -2.44 -5.57 -3.82
C PHE A 32 -3.83 -4.92 -3.94
N GLU A 33 -3.90 -3.60 -3.81
CA GLU A 33 -5.14 -2.84 -3.97
C GLU A 33 -5.73 -3.04 -5.38
N TYR A 34 -4.90 -2.95 -6.41
CA TYR A 34 -5.29 -3.23 -7.81
C TYR A 34 -5.86 -4.65 -7.98
N TRP A 35 -5.17 -5.66 -7.45
CA TRP A 35 -5.59 -7.05 -7.55
C TRP A 35 -6.94 -7.28 -6.85
N CYS A 36 -7.10 -6.75 -5.63
CA CYS A 36 -8.35 -6.82 -4.90
C CYS A 36 -9.48 -6.11 -5.64
N ASN A 37 -9.27 -4.88 -6.13
CA ASN A 37 -10.27 -4.14 -6.92
C ASN A 37 -10.74 -4.95 -8.14
N ARG A 38 -9.84 -5.66 -8.83
CA ARG A 38 -10.20 -6.45 -10.01
C ARG A 38 -10.96 -7.73 -9.67
N ASN A 39 -10.63 -8.38 -8.56
CA ASN A 39 -11.11 -9.72 -8.23
C ASN A 39 -12.24 -9.75 -7.19
N LEU A 40 -12.39 -8.69 -6.38
CA LEU A 40 -13.38 -8.61 -5.29
C LEU A 40 -14.55 -7.67 -5.59
N LYS A 41 -14.58 -7.03 -6.76
CA LYS A 41 -15.67 -6.10 -7.17
C LYS A 41 -17.07 -6.74 -7.17
N GLY A 42 -17.16 -8.05 -7.36
CA GLY A 42 -18.43 -8.79 -7.28
C GLY A 42 -18.88 -9.12 -5.85
N VAL A 43 -18.02 -8.87 -4.86
CA VAL A 43 -18.22 -9.25 -3.45
C VAL A 43 -18.32 -8.02 -2.54
N MET A 44 -17.56 -6.96 -2.83
CA MET A 44 -17.48 -5.72 -2.04
C MET A 44 -17.76 -4.50 -2.93
N GLU A 45 -18.29 -3.43 -2.34
CA GLU A 45 -18.29 -2.11 -2.99
C GLU A 45 -16.85 -1.59 -3.03
N MET A 46 -16.36 -1.21 -4.21
CA MET A 46 -14.96 -0.82 -4.43
C MET A 46 -14.83 0.27 -5.51
N PRO A 47 -14.20 1.42 -5.21
CA PRO A 47 -13.79 1.87 -3.87
C PRO A 47 -15.00 2.22 -2.99
N TYR A 48 -14.83 2.23 -1.66
CA TYR A 48 -15.91 2.68 -0.79
C TYR A 48 -16.19 4.19 -0.99
N SER A 49 -17.44 4.52 -1.29
CA SER A 49 -17.85 5.88 -1.65
C SER A 49 -17.74 6.90 -0.51
N LYS A 50 -17.94 6.47 0.75
CA LYS A 50 -17.91 7.38 1.91
C LYS A 50 -16.48 7.75 2.28
N LYS A 51 -16.24 9.05 2.45
CA LYS A 51 -14.96 9.62 2.87
C LYS A 51 -15.05 10.19 4.29
N TYR A 52 -13.92 10.14 4.99
CA TYR A 52 -13.70 10.78 6.28
C TYR A 52 -12.59 11.82 6.15
N GLY A 53 -12.97 13.06 5.80
CA GLY A 53 -12.01 14.06 5.33
C GLY A 53 -11.42 13.63 3.99
N ASN A 54 -10.08 13.50 3.92
CA ASN A 54 -9.38 13.06 2.71
C ASN A 54 -9.17 11.54 2.65
N VAL A 55 -9.60 10.79 3.67
CA VAL A 55 -9.41 9.34 3.74
C VAL A 55 -10.65 8.62 3.19
N SER A 56 -10.42 7.67 2.28
CA SER A 56 -11.37 6.64 1.85
C SER A 56 -10.84 5.27 2.23
N PHE A 57 -11.74 4.29 2.35
CA PHE A 57 -11.37 2.88 2.50
C PHE A 57 -11.42 2.18 1.14
N ASP A 58 -10.58 1.16 0.95
CA ASP A 58 -10.42 0.47 -0.34
C ASP A 58 -11.66 -0.32 -0.75
N GLY A 59 -12.43 -0.82 0.22
CA GLY A 59 -13.69 -1.51 -0.06
C GLY A 59 -14.69 -1.45 1.09
N TYR A 60 -15.91 -1.89 0.82
CA TYR A 60 -16.98 -2.00 1.82
C TYR A 60 -17.76 -3.30 1.68
N LEU A 61 -17.89 -4.01 2.80
CA LEU A 61 -18.74 -5.20 2.96
C LEU A 61 -19.22 -5.27 4.39
N LYS A 62 -20.42 -4.70 4.65
CA LYS A 62 -21.02 -4.46 5.98
C LYS A 62 -20.23 -3.52 6.88
N ILE A 63 -18.90 -3.53 6.78
CA ILE A 63 -17.95 -2.64 7.41
C ILE A 63 -16.94 -2.14 6.34
N PRO A 64 -16.28 -1.00 6.57
CA PRO A 64 -15.18 -0.54 5.71
C PRO A 64 -13.96 -1.45 5.82
N TRP A 65 -13.29 -1.70 4.69
CA TRP A 65 -12.09 -2.52 4.58
C TRP A 65 -10.95 -1.76 3.94
N ASP A 66 -9.75 -1.91 4.50
CA ASP A 66 -8.52 -1.33 3.99
C ASP A 66 -7.50 -2.44 3.68
N PHE A 67 -6.79 -2.33 2.56
CA PHE A 67 -5.82 -3.32 2.12
C PHE A 67 -4.40 -2.85 2.40
N LYS A 68 -3.63 -3.71 3.06
CA LYS A 68 -2.24 -3.42 3.39
C LYS A 68 -1.33 -4.54 2.91
N ALA A 69 -0.18 -4.15 2.38
CA ALA A 69 0.91 -5.07 2.13
C ALA A 69 2.06 -4.75 3.09
N HIS A 70 2.51 -5.78 3.80
CA HIS A 70 3.55 -5.68 4.81
C HIS A 70 4.76 -6.54 4.47
N VAL A 71 5.94 -5.97 4.62
CA VAL A 71 7.20 -6.66 4.34
C VAL A 71 7.75 -7.19 5.65
N THR A 72 8.03 -8.50 5.72
CA THR A 72 8.50 -9.13 6.98
C THR A 72 9.80 -8.53 7.49
N GLN A 73 10.68 -8.06 6.59
CA GLN A 73 11.93 -7.39 6.95
C GLN A 73 11.73 -5.97 7.53
N SER A 74 10.51 -5.43 7.57
CA SER A 74 10.20 -4.08 8.08
C SER A 74 9.70 -4.05 9.54
N GLY A 75 9.81 -5.16 10.27
CA GLY A 75 9.37 -5.29 11.67
C GLY A 75 7.86 -5.53 11.82
N ASP A 76 7.31 -5.36 13.02
CA ASP A 76 5.93 -5.76 13.32
C ASP A 76 4.90 -4.61 13.23
N LYS A 77 5.38 -3.39 12.91
CA LYS A 77 4.52 -2.20 12.82
C LYS A 77 3.98 -2.04 11.41
N ILE A 78 2.67 -1.83 11.30
CA ILE A 78 1.97 -1.58 10.04
C ILE A 78 1.35 -0.19 10.11
N ILE A 79 1.63 0.63 9.10
CA ILE A 79 1.03 1.96 8.97
C ILE A 79 -0.40 1.78 8.43
N VAL A 80 -1.37 2.34 9.15
CA VAL A 80 -2.79 2.34 8.80
C VAL A 80 -3.25 3.75 8.46
N ASN A 81 -4.52 3.88 8.05
CA ASN A 81 -5.14 5.16 7.76
C ASN A 81 -5.14 6.10 8.98
N ASP A 82 -5.44 7.38 8.74
CA ASP A 82 -5.46 8.40 9.79
C ASP A 82 -6.36 8.01 10.97
N HIS A 83 -5.87 8.25 12.18
CA HIS A 83 -6.54 7.86 13.42
C HIS A 83 -7.93 8.49 13.58
N GLN A 84 -8.13 9.75 13.17
CA GLN A 84 -9.45 10.38 13.23
C GLN A 84 -10.42 9.77 12.21
N ALA A 85 -9.94 9.44 11.01
CA ALA A 85 -10.73 8.76 10.00
C ALA A 85 -11.19 7.37 10.47
N ILE A 86 -10.28 6.57 11.05
CA ILE A 86 -10.61 5.26 11.62
C ILE A 86 -11.61 5.40 12.78
N LYS A 87 -11.39 6.34 13.71
CA LYS A 87 -12.34 6.58 14.83
C LYS A 87 -13.74 6.93 14.35
N LYS A 88 -13.87 7.80 13.34
CA LYS A 88 -15.17 8.16 12.77
C LYS A 88 -15.84 6.98 12.08
N ALA A 89 -15.08 6.15 11.36
CA ALA A 89 -15.60 4.94 10.75
C ALA A 89 -16.06 3.90 11.78
N ILE A 90 -15.31 3.71 12.87
CA ILE A 90 -15.72 2.84 13.99
C ILE A 90 -17.00 3.36 14.64
N LYS A 91 -17.15 4.68 14.81
CA LYS A 91 -18.40 5.26 15.33
C LYS A 91 -19.61 4.94 14.45
N ASP A 92 -19.43 4.91 13.13
CA ASP A 92 -20.52 4.67 12.18
C ASP A 92 -20.84 3.17 11.98
N PHE A 93 -19.83 2.30 12.04
CA PHE A 93 -19.94 0.89 11.65
C PHE A 93 -19.63 -0.11 12.77
N GLY A 94 -19.27 0.36 13.96
CA GLY A 94 -18.81 -0.43 15.09
C GLY A 94 -17.37 -0.97 14.97
N CYS A 95 -16.87 -1.16 13.74
CA CYS A 95 -15.47 -1.51 13.49
C CYS A 95 -15.04 -1.21 12.04
N VAL A 96 -13.73 -1.30 11.80
CA VAL A 96 -13.09 -1.25 10.48
C VAL A 96 -12.27 -2.54 10.30
N GLY A 97 -12.26 -3.10 9.10
CA GLY A 97 -11.45 -4.27 8.76
C GLY A 97 -10.15 -3.90 8.04
N LEU A 98 -9.07 -4.63 8.32
CA LEU A 98 -7.87 -4.65 7.49
C LEU A 98 -7.70 -6.04 6.87
N ILE A 99 -7.40 -6.09 5.58
CA ILE A 99 -6.84 -7.30 4.95
C ILE A 99 -5.37 -7.03 4.70
N ILE A 100 -4.52 -7.86 5.29
CA ILE A 100 -3.07 -7.65 5.29
C ILE A 100 -2.41 -8.84 4.63
N VAL A 101 -1.70 -8.60 3.53
CA VAL A 101 -0.77 -9.57 2.97
C VAL A 101 0.61 -9.33 3.56
N THR A 102 1.30 -10.39 3.93
CA THR A 102 2.63 -10.32 4.53
C THR A 102 3.57 -11.31 3.89
N GLY A 103 4.83 -10.94 3.77
CA GLY A 103 5.82 -11.82 3.16
C GLY A 103 7.20 -11.19 2.97
N PRO A 104 8.23 -12.02 2.73
CA PRO A 104 9.56 -11.54 2.41
C PRO A 104 9.63 -10.91 1.03
N VAL A 105 10.51 -9.91 0.91
CA VAL A 105 10.88 -9.29 -0.36
C VAL A 105 12.32 -9.57 -0.76
N VAL A 106 12.59 -9.51 -2.06
CA VAL A 106 13.96 -9.39 -2.60
C VAL A 106 14.24 -7.93 -2.87
N TYR A 107 15.39 -7.44 -2.45
CA TYR A 107 15.79 -6.06 -2.68
C TYR A 107 16.68 -5.92 -3.92
N ASP A 108 16.63 -4.74 -4.53
CA ASP A 108 17.39 -4.37 -5.72
C ASP A 108 18.82 -3.96 -5.33
N GLU A 109 19.72 -4.93 -5.20
CA GLU A 109 21.13 -4.69 -4.86
C GLU A 109 21.93 -4.14 -6.05
N SER A 110 21.62 -4.58 -7.28
CA SER A 110 22.33 -4.17 -8.51
C SER A 110 21.87 -2.80 -9.06
N GLN A 111 20.78 -2.25 -8.52
CA GLN A 111 20.07 -1.07 -9.05
C GLN A 111 19.46 -1.26 -10.45
N GLU A 112 19.43 -2.48 -10.99
CA GLU A 112 18.87 -2.76 -12.30
C GLU A 112 17.35 -2.58 -12.32
N PHE A 113 16.67 -2.99 -11.24
CA PHE A 113 15.23 -2.80 -11.13
C PHE A 113 14.90 -1.31 -11.04
N LYS A 114 15.71 -0.52 -10.33
CA LYS A 114 15.60 0.92 -10.28
C LYS A 114 15.73 1.56 -11.66
N LYS A 115 16.80 1.25 -12.39
CA LYS A 115 17.03 1.77 -13.76
C LYS A 115 15.83 1.45 -14.66
N TRP A 116 15.44 0.18 -14.71
CA TRP A 116 14.29 -0.28 -15.48
C TRP A 116 13.00 0.47 -15.11
N HIS A 117 12.68 0.61 -13.82
CA HIS A 117 11.45 1.28 -13.41
C HIS A 117 11.50 2.79 -13.66
N ASP A 118 12.68 3.43 -13.56
CA ASP A 118 12.84 4.84 -13.94
C ASP A 118 12.58 5.05 -15.45
N GLU A 119 13.07 4.14 -16.31
CA GLU A 119 12.76 4.14 -17.76
C GLU A 119 11.25 3.98 -18.01
N GLN A 120 10.58 3.10 -17.25
CA GLN A 120 9.12 2.93 -17.40
C GLN A 120 8.36 4.22 -17.09
N LYS A 121 8.77 4.98 -16.07
CA LYS A 121 8.09 6.22 -15.64
C LYS A 121 8.18 7.34 -16.67
N GLY A 122 9.23 7.33 -17.51
CA GLY A 122 9.53 8.34 -18.51
C GLY A 122 10.32 9.52 -17.91
N LYS A 123 9.86 10.75 -18.19
CA LYS A 123 10.56 11.98 -17.78
C LYS A 123 10.83 12.00 -16.27
N ILE A 124 12.06 12.37 -15.91
CA ILE A 124 12.48 12.61 -14.54
C ILE A 124 11.73 13.84 -14.01
N THR A 125 11.22 13.77 -12.78
CA THR A 125 10.53 14.89 -12.14
C THR A 125 11.53 15.86 -11.50
N ASP A 126 11.17 17.14 -11.37
CA ASP A 126 11.97 18.17 -10.69
C ASP A 126 12.35 17.77 -9.26
N TYR A 127 11.50 16.98 -8.62
CA TYR A 127 11.76 16.41 -7.30
C TYR A 127 12.98 15.48 -7.30
N VAL A 128 13.07 14.58 -8.29
CA VAL A 128 14.19 13.64 -8.41
C VAL A 128 15.48 14.39 -8.77
N LEU A 129 15.39 15.45 -9.58
CA LEU A 129 16.54 16.32 -9.88
C LEU A 129 17.08 16.99 -8.61
N LYS A 130 16.21 17.64 -7.83
CA LYS A 130 16.58 18.28 -6.55
C LYS A 130 17.18 17.30 -5.54
N ASN A 131 16.70 16.05 -5.48
CA ASN A 131 17.27 15.05 -4.59
C ASN A 131 18.65 14.57 -5.05
N ARG A 132 18.90 14.48 -6.36
CA ARG A 132 20.24 14.18 -6.90
C ARG A 132 21.23 15.30 -6.61
N GLU A 133 20.84 16.55 -6.80
CA GLU A 133 21.66 17.73 -6.47
C GLU A 133 22.06 17.76 -4.98
N ARG A 134 21.17 17.28 -4.10
CA ARG A 134 21.42 17.20 -2.65
C ARG A 134 22.20 15.96 -2.20
N GLY A 135 22.57 15.05 -3.12
CA GLY A 135 23.23 13.80 -2.78
C GLY A 135 22.40 12.87 -1.89
N ALA A 136 21.06 13.02 -1.90
CA ALA A 136 20.20 12.23 -1.02
C ALA A 136 20.23 10.74 -1.43
N PRO A 137 20.46 9.80 -0.50
CA PRO A 137 20.51 8.38 -0.81
C PRO A 137 19.15 7.91 -1.36
N SER A 138 19.18 7.18 -2.47
CA SER A 138 17.96 6.58 -3.03
C SER A 138 17.53 5.40 -2.16
N ARG A 139 16.25 5.34 -1.81
CA ARG A 139 15.69 4.20 -1.08
C ARG A 139 15.87 2.91 -1.90
N GLN A 140 16.23 1.82 -1.23
CA GLN A 140 16.36 0.51 -1.86
C GLN A 140 15.00 0.04 -2.38
N ARG A 141 14.96 -0.44 -3.63
CA ARG A 141 13.71 -0.92 -4.25
C ARG A 141 13.50 -2.39 -3.95
N LYS A 142 12.24 -2.80 -3.95
CA LYS A 142 11.81 -4.18 -3.79
C LYS A 142 11.56 -4.76 -5.18
N VAL A 143 12.23 -5.84 -5.52
CA VAL A 143 12.17 -6.50 -6.84
C VAL A 143 10.98 -7.46 -6.88
N SER A 144 10.72 -8.17 -5.79
CA SER A 144 9.62 -9.12 -5.70
C SER A 144 9.15 -9.29 -4.26
N MET A 145 7.97 -9.87 -4.08
CA MET A 145 7.44 -10.30 -2.80
C MET A 145 6.91 -11.72 -2.91
N LYS A 146 7.19 -12.58 -1.93
CA LYS A 146 6.52 -13.87 -1.78
C LYS A 146 5.53 -13.75 -0.63
N ILE A 147 4.24 -13.93 -0.90
CA ILE A 147 3.23 -13.93 0.15
C ILE A 147 3.44 -15.17 1.04
N SER A 148 3.53 -14.97 2.34
CA SER A 148 3.60 -16.04 3.33
C SER A 148 2.38 -16.08 4.25
N LYS A 149 1.67 -14.95 4.42
CA LYS A 149 0.50 -14.84 5.30
C LYS A 149 -0.52 -13.85 4.76
N ILE A 150 -1.79 -14.15 4.97
CA ILE A 150 -2.92 -13.21 4.82
C ILE A 150 -3.60 -13.12 6.17
N SER A 151 -3.76 -11.91 6.71
CA SER A 151 -4.38 -11.65 8.00
C SER A 151 -5.61 -10.77 7.84
N PHE A 152 -6.68 -11.10 8.55
CA PHE A 152 -7.86 -10.25 8.69
C PHE A 152 -7.84 -9.67 10.09
N VAL A 153 -7.76 -8.35 10.19
CA VAL A 153 -7.69 -7.64 11.48
C VAL A 153 -8.92 -6.78 11.64
N LYS A 154 -9.61 -6.93 12.76
CA LYS A 154 -10.69 -6.04 13.15
C LYS A 154 -10.11 -4.91 14.00
N LEU A 155 -10.41 -3.67 13.63
CA LEU A 155 -10.12 -2.48 14.41
C LEU A 155 -11.42 -1.96 15.03
N ASP A 156 -11.51 -2.02 16.34
CA ASP A 156 -12.55 -1.40 17.16
C ASP A 156 -11.90 -0.46 18.19
N ASN A 157 -12.71 0.15 19.06
CA ASN A 157 -12.21 1.09 20.08
C ASN A 157 -11.17 0.44 21.00
N ASP A 158 -11.42 -0.81 21.44
CA ASP A 158 -10.49 -1.57 22.28
C ASP A 158 -9.14 -1.80 21.61
N CYS A 159 -9.13 -2.00 20.29
CA CYS A 159 -7.88 -2.10 19.52
C CYS A 159 -7.16 -0.76 19.44
N LEU A 160 -7.89 0.33 19.17
CA LEU A 160 -7.29 1.66 19.01
C LEU A 160 -6.63 2.17 20.30
N ASP A 161 -7.23 1.88 21.46
CA ASP A 161 -6.66 2.27 22.75
C ASP A 161 -5.35 1.51 23.06
N LYS A 162 -5.10 0.40 22.36
CA LYS A 162 -3.88 -0.42 22.45
C LYS A 162 -2.91 -0.17 21.29
N CYS A 163 -3.31 0.55 20.25
CA CYS A 163 -2.44 0.89 19.13
C CYS A 163 -1.39 1.93 19.57
N GLY A 164 -0.12 1.67 19.23
CA GLY A 164 1.00 2.56 19.55
C GLY A 164 0.92 3.96 18.93
N SER A 165 1.91 4.79 19.24
CA SER A 165 2.00 6.22 18.91
C SER A 165 1.42 6.65 17.56
N ILE A 166 0.58 7.69 17.58
CA ILE A 166 0.14 8.43 16.40
C ILE A 166 1.38 9.07 15.76
N HIS A 167 1.72 8.63 14.55
CA HIS A 167 2.76 9.27 13.76
C HIS A 167 2.14 10.40 12.94
N ASN A 168 2.65 11.62 13.11
CA ASN A 168 2.44 12.66 12.10
C ASN A 168 3.02 12.13 10.79
N GLN A 169 2.19 12.05 9.74
CA GLN A 169 2.69 11.75 8.39
C GLN A 169 3.71 12.84 8.04
N GLY A 170 5.00 12.53 8.20
CA GLY A 170 6.07 13.33 7.63
C GLY A 170 5.88 13.40 6.11
N ARG A 171 6.53 14.38 5.48
CA ARG A 171 6.49 14.54 4.01
C ARG A 171 6.63 13.19 3.33
N ASN A 172 5.61 12.80 2.56
CA ASN A 172 5.78 11.82 1.48
C ASN A 172 6.83 12.43 0.54
N SER A 173 8.08 12.01 0.78
CA SER A 173 9.29 12.41 0.07
C SER A 173 9.67 11.24 -0.81
#